data_AF-A0A7C1K2R9-F1
#
_entry.id   AF-A0A7C1K2R9-F1
#
_cell.length_a   1.000
_cell.length_b   1.000
_cell.length_c   1.000
_cell.angle_alpha   90.00
_cell.angle_beta   90.00
_cell.angle_gamma   90.00
#
_symmetry.space_group_name_H-M   'P 1'
#
loop_
_entity.id
_entity.type
_entity.pdbx_description
1 polymer ?
#
loop_
_entity_poly.entity_id
_entity_poly.type
_entity_poly.pdbx_seq_one_letter_code
_entity_poly.pdbx_strand_id
1 'polypeptide(L)'
;MLLAYNAARFGYALDFGYAYVEGAPNITGTYMRYGGFNLRYLPCNLYVSLAGLPDILGHFSPIAARLCDYLLPSGPLPVANRWLAPNALGISVFLTTPALLYLFYARRRRPLVLAAWIGLLSVALPLWMYHNTGSLQFGYRYSLDAAPFWMMLIADGMRERWGWWARALIILSILINLAGMTWMFRAFSGFGWFSMWRSLLELPH
;
A
#
# COMPACT_ATOMS: atom_id res chain seq x y z
N MET A 1 1.77 -0.64 29.58
CA MET A 1 2.42 0.67 29.32
C MET A 1 1.63 1.51 28.32
N LEU A 2 1.28 0.98 27.13
CA LEU A 2 0.53 1.74 26.10
C LEU A 2 -0.86 2.23 26.57
N LEU A 3 -1.64 1.38 27.24
CA LEU A 3 -2.98 1.75 27.73
C LEU A 3 -2.96 2.86 28.78
N ALA A 4 -1.97 2.85 29.69
CA ALA A 4 -1.80 3.89 30.70
C ALA A 4 -1.37 5.22 30.06
N TYR A 5 -0.50 5.16 29.06
CA TYR A 5 -0.11 6.33 28.26
C TYR A 5 -1.33 6.95 27.54
N ASN A 6 -2.16 6.13 26.89
CA ASN A 6 -3.37 6.59 26.22
C ASN A 6 -4.38 7.19 27.22
N ALA A 7 -4.58 6.55 28.38
CA ALA A 7 -5.44 7.09 29.43
C ALA A 7 -4.95 8.45 29.95
N ALA A 8 -3.65 8.62 30.15
CA ALA A 8 -3.07 9.89 30.58
C ALA A 8 -3.16 10.99 29.51
N ARG A 9 -3.05 10.63 28.22
CA ARG A 9 -3.03 11.59 27.11
C ARG A 9 -4.42 11.97 26.59
N PHE A 10 -5.33 11.01 26.51
CA PHE A 10 -6.65 11.15 25.89
C PHE A 10 -7.82 10.97 26.86
N GLY A 11 -7.53 10.68 28.14
CA GLY A 11 -8.56 10.41 29.16
C GLY A 11 -9.17 9.01 29.08
N TYR A 12 -8.83 8.22 28.05
CA TYR A 12 -9.33 6.86 27.87
C TYR A 12 -8.25 5.89 27.37
N ALA A 13 -8.15 4.72 28.00
CA ALA A 13 -7.07 3.76 27.75
C ALA A 13 -7.08 3.16 26.35
N LEU A 14 -8.26 3.01 25.74
CA LEU A 14 -8.43 2.45 24.40
C LEU A 14 -8.57 3.53 23.31
N ASP A 15 -8.38 4.81 23.66
CA ASP A 15 -8.32 5.86 22.65
C ASP A 15 -6.93 5.86 22.00
N PHE A 16 -6.91 5.70 20.68
CA PHE A 16 -5.70 5.66 19.86
C PHE A 16 -5.26 7.04 19.39
N GLY A 17 -6.02 8.09 19.73
CA GLY A 17 -5.69 9.48 19.40
C GLY A 17 -5.99 9.89 17.96
N TYR A 18 -6.52 8.99 17.14
CA TYR A 18 -6.81 9.26 15.72
C TYR A 18 -7.87 10.34 15.51
N ALA A 19 -8.77 10.55 16.49
CA ALA A 19 -9.75 11.64 16.44
C ALA A 19 -9.11 13.04 16.50
N TYR A 20 -7.87 13.14 16.99
CA TYR A 20 -7.14 14.41 17.14
C TYR A 20 -6.09 14.62 16.04
N VAL A 21 -6.00 13.72 15.06
CA VAL A 21 -5.04 13.84 13.96
C VAL A 21 -5.56 14.85 12.95
N GLU A 22 -4.80 15.94 12.76
CA GLU A 22 -5.02 16.83 11.63
C GLU A 22 -4.63 16.14 10.33
N GLY A 23 -5.51 16.21 9.35
CA GLY A 23 -5.33 15.53 8.07
C GLY A 23 -6.27 16.08 7.01
N ALA A 24 -6.19 15.52 5.81
CA ALA A 24 -7.04 15.96 4.70
C ALA A 24 -8.54 15.81 5.06
N PRO A 25 -9.41 16.79 4.72
CA PRO A 25 -10.81 16.81 5.17
C PRO A 25 -11.63 15.57 4.80
N ASN A 26 -11.32 14.95 3.67
CA ASN A 26 -11.88 13.68 3.21
C ASN A 26 -11.53 12.51 4.14
N ILE A 27 -10.31 12.44 4.67
CA ILE A 27 -9.85 11.37 5.56
C ILE A 27 -10.40 11.60 6.97
N THR A 28 -10.26 12.81 7.51
CA THR A 28 -10.72 13.15 8.87
C THR A 28 -12.24 13.12 8.96
N GLY A 29 -12.95 13.67 7.97
CA GLY A 29 -14.42 13.59 7.90
C GLY A 29 -14.94 12.16 7.78
N THR A 30 -14.25 11.32 7.00
CA THR A 30 -14.56 9.89 6.91
C THR A 30 -14.35 9.17 8.24
N TYR A 31 -13.23 9.45 8.94
CA TYR A 31 -12.94 8.89 10.25
C TYR A 31 -14.00 9.28 11.28
N MET A 32 -14.41 10.56 11.30
CA MET A 32 -15.46 11.03 12.21
C MET A 32 -16.83 10.39 11.94
N ARG A 33 -17.12 10.05 10.67
CA ARG A 33 -18.41 9.44 10.30
C ARG A 33 -18.49 7.94 10.54
N TYR A 34 -17.40 7.21 10.32
CA TYR A 34 -17.40 5.75 10.26
C TYR A 34 -16.39 5.07 11.20
N GLY A 35 -15.56 5.83 11.90
CA GLY A 35 -14.50 5.35 12.78
C GLY A 35 -13.21 4.95 12.04
N GLY A 36 -12.24 4.43 12.78
CA GLY A 36 -10.96 4.00 12.22
C GLY A 36 -11.07 2.72 11.37
N PHE A 37 -12.00 1.84 11.72
CA PHE A 37 -12.25 0.59 11.03
C PHE A 37 -13.72 0.41 10.65
N ASN A 38 -14.01 0.18 9.38
CA ASN A 38 -15.37 0.04 8.88
C ASN A 38 -15.43 -0.83 7.61
N LEU A 39 -16.49 -1.61 7.46
CA LEU A 39 -16.74 -2.41 6.24
C LEU A 39 -16.89 -1.54 4.99
N ARG A 40 -17.25 -0.26 5.13
CA ARG A 40 -17.33 0.71 4.03
C ARG A 40 -16.02 0.82 3.25
N TYR A 41 -14.88 0.63 3.90
CA TYR A 41 -13.56 0.80 3.28
C TYR A 41 -13.09 -0.45 2.54
N LEU A 42 -13.66 -1.60 2.86
CA LEU A 42 -13.26 -2.92 2.35
C LEU A 42 -13.24 -2.97 0.81
N PRO A 43 -14.26 -2.51 0.07
CA PRO A 43 -14.26 -2.62 -1.39
C PRO A 43 -13.15 -1.79 -2.04
N CYS A 44 -12.93 -0.55 -1.57
CA CYS A 44 -11.85 0.30 -2.07
C CYS A 44 -10.48 -0.34 -1.80
N ASN A 45 -10.23 -0.76 -0.56
CA ASN A 45 -8.93 -1.26 -0.14
C ASN A 45 -8.60 -2.61 -0.78
N LEU A 46 -9.59 -3.49 -0.95
CA LEU A 46 -9.44 -4.73 -1.71
C LEU A 46 -9.11 -4.44 -3.18
N TYR A 47 -9.83 -3.50 -3.80
CA TYR A 47 -9.57 -3.13 -5.18
C TYR A 47 -8.15 -2.58 -5.33
N VAL A 48 -7.78 -1.54 -4.56
CA VAL A 48 -6.46 -0.92 -4.60
C VAL A 48 -5.35 -1.95 -4.34
N SER A 49 -5.53 -2.83 -3.34
CA SER A 49 -4.50 -3.81 -2.98
C SER A 49 -4.31 -4.92 -4.01
N LEU A 50 -5.38 -5.48 -4.59
CA LEU A 50 -5.29 -6.69 -5.42
C LEU A 50 -5.43 -6.40 -6.92
N ALA A 51 -6.22 -5.42 -7.31
CA ALA A 51 -6.62 -5.18 -8.71
C ALA A 51 -6.43 -3.72 -9.17
N GLY A 52 -5.85 -2.86 -8.33
CA GLY A 52 -5.64 -1.45 -8.61
C GLY A 52 -4.77 -1.26 -9.84
N LEU A 53 -5.26 -0.47 -10.80
CA LEU A 53 -4.55 -0.17 -12.04
C LEU A 53 -3.86 1.20 -11.95
N PRO A 54 -2.78 1.43 -12.71
CA PRO A 54 -2.22 2.76 -12.87
C PRO A 54 -3.23 3.70 -13.53
N ASP A 55 -3.09 4.99 -13.27
CA ASP A 55 -3.89 6.03 -13.90
C ASP A 55 -3.43 6.23 -15.34
N ILE A 56 -4.41 6.40 -16.22
CA ILE A 56 -4.22 6.64 -17.64
C ILE A 56 -4.66 8.08 -17.89
N LEU A 57 -3.77 8.89 -18.47
CA LEU A 57 -4.04 10.30 -18.78
C LEU A 57 -4.49 11.14 -17.58
N GLY A 58 -4.07 10.80 -16.37
CA GLY A 58 -4.44 11.52 -15.14
C GLY A 58 -5.87 11.25 -14.66
N HIS A 59 -6.58 10.28 -15.25
CA HIS A 59 -7.91 9.87 -14.80
C HIS A 59 -7.85 8.56 -14.00
N PHE A 60 -8.54 8.58 -12.86
CA PHE A 60 -8.83 7.37 -12.08
C PHE A 60 -9.59 6.35 -12.90
N SER A 61 -9.36 5.07 -12.62
CA SER A 61 -10.24 4.04 -13.17
C SER A 61 -11.69 4.28 -12.69
N PRO A 62 -12.71 4.07 -13.56
CA PRO A 62 -14.10 4.24 -13.17
C PRO A 62 -14.51 3.37 -11.96
N ILE A 63 -13.82 2.22 -11.79
CA ILE A 63 -14.01 1.31 -10.66
C ILE A 63 -13.45 1.93 -9.38
N ALA A 64 -12.22 2.45 -9.39
CA ALA A 64 -11.63 3.13 -8.24
C ALA A 64 -12.51 4.32 -7.82
N ALA A 65 -12.96 5.13 -8.78
CA ALA A 65 -13.81 6.29 -8.52
C ALA A 65 -15.12 5.94 -7.80
N ARG A 66 -15.71 4.78 -8.12
CA ARG A 66 -16.93 4.30 -7.46
C ARG A 66 -16.66 3.68 -6.09
N LEU A 67 -15.64 2.85 -5.97
CA LEU A 67 -15.37 2.10 -4.74
C LEU A 67 -14.75 2.98 -3.65
N CYS A 68 -13.98 3.99 -4.05
CA CYS A 68 -13.24 4.91 -3.18
C CYS A 68 -13.86 6.32 -3.14
N ASP A 69 -15.17 6.43 -3.39
CA ASP A 69 -15.92 7.70 -3.43
C ASP A 69 -15.74 8.56 -2.17
N TYR A 70 -15.52 7.94 -1.02
CA TYR A 70 -15.29 8.59 0.27
C TYR A 70 -13.90 9.22 0.42
N LEU A 71 -12.91 8.79 -0.37
CA LEU A 71 -11.53 9.32 -0.36
C LEU A 71 -11.29 10.35 -1.44
N LEU A 72 -12.08 10.35 -2.51
CA LEU A 72 -11.88 11.25 -3.63
C LEU A 72 -12.80 12.45 -3.44
N PRO A 73 -12.31 13.62 -2.95
CA PRO A 73 -13.08 14.84 -3.13
C PRO A 73 -13.34 14.98 -4.63
N SER A 74 -14.57 15.31 -5.00
CA SER A 74 -15.01 15.51 -6.37
C SER A 74 -14.15 16.60 -7.05
N GLY A 75 -13.03 16.20 -7.64
CA GLY A 75 -12.07 17.08 -8.26
C GLY A 75 -10.89 16.29 -8.85
N PRO A 76 -10.36 16.71 -10.01
CA PRO A 76 -9.17 16.07 -10.58
C PRO A 76 -7.99 16.25 -9.64
N LEU A 77 -7.29 15.16 -9.31
CA LEU A 77 -5.96 15.30 -8.70
C LEU A 77 -5.04 15.98 -9.73
N PRO A 78 -4.15 16.88 -9.31
CA PRO A 78 -3.18 17.51 -10.20
C PRO A 78 -2.09 16.51 -10.55
N VAL A 79 -2.42 15.48 -11.34
CA VAL A 79 -1.46 14.57 -11.91
C VAL A 79 -1.14 15.10 -13.30
N ALA A 80 0.04 15.68 -13.43
CA ALA A 80 0.57 16.18 -14.69
C ALA A 80 0.39 15.14 -15.80
N ASN A 81 -0.22 15.56 -16.91
CA ASN A 81 -0.31 15.00 -18.26
C ASN A 81 0.65 13.84 -18.65
N ARG A 82 0.65 12.76 -17.89
CA ARG A 82 1.47 11.58 -18.13
C ARG A 82 0.56 10.48 -18.62
N TRP A 83 0.91 9.92 -19.77
CA TRP A 83 0.20 8.81 -20.41
C TRP A 83 -0.01 7.63 -19.46
N LEU A 84 0.94 7.40 -18.55
CA LEU A 84 0.87 6.40 -17.49
C LEU A 84 1.47 6.98 -16.21
N ALA A 85 0.68 7.03 -15.14
CA ALA A 85 1.13 7.45 -13.81
C ALA A 85 0.63 6.48 -12.74
N PRO A 86 1.40 6.21 -11.68
CA PRO A 86 0.88 5.48 -10.53
C PRO A 86 -0.33 6.22 -9.95
N ASN A 87 -1.36 5.45 -9.63
CA ASN A 87 -2.54 5.98 -8.97
C ASN A 87 -2.18 6.42 -7.55
N ALA A 88 -2.58 7.64 -7.18
CA ALA A 88 -2.25 8.20 -5.86
C ALA A 88 -2.86 7.43 -4.68
N LEU A 89 -3.99 6.73 -4.88
CA LEU A 89 -4.58 5.80 -3.91
C LEU A 89 -3.81 4.47 -3.83
N GLY A 90 -3.03 4.14 -4.85
CA GLY A 90 -2.23 2.93 -4.93
C GLY A 90 -2.56 2.06 -6.13
N ILE A 91 -1.64 1.14 -6.41
CA ILE A 91 -1.73 0.15 -7.49
C ILE A 91 -1.55 -1.25 -6.90
N SER A 92 -2.03 -2.28 -7.62
CA SER A 92 -2.02 -3.66 -7.14
C SER A 92 -0.63 -4.10 -6.67
N VAL A 93 -0.59 -4.84 -5.55
CA VAL A 93 0.63 -5.47 -5.04
C VAL A 93 1.22 -6.46 -6.05
N PHE A 94 0.39 -7.09 -6.88
CA PHE A 94 0.85 -8.02 -7.92
C PHE A 94 1.46 -7.30 -9.12
N LEU A 95 1.05 -6.06 -9.39
CA LEU A 95 1.69 -5.23 -10.44
C LEU A 95 3.02 -4.66 -9.96
N THR A 96 3.08 -4.20 -8.71
CA THR A 96 4.31 -3.65 -8.12
C THR A 96 5.33 -4.72 -7.78
N THR A 97 4.86 -5.89 -7.34
CA THR A 97 5.68 -7.03 -6.95
C THR A 97 5.16 -8.31 -7.58
N PRO A 98 5.38 -8.54 -8.89
CA PRO A 98 4.94 -9.75 -9.59
C PRO A 98 5.39 -11.07 -8.97
N ALA A 99 6.47 -11.07 -8.19
CA ALA A 99 6.88 -12.24 -7.42
C ALA A 99 5.81 -12.73 -6.42
N LEU A 100 4.88 -11.86 -5.99
CA LEU A 100 3.74 -12.24 -5.15
C LEU A 100 2.76 -13.18 -5.85
N LEU A 101 2.81 -13.33 -7.18
CA LEU A 101 2.02 -14.36 -7.89
C LEU A 101 2.34 -15.78 -7.38
N TYR A 102 3.51 -15.99 -6.78
CA TYR A 102 3.83 -17.28 -6.16
C TYR A 102 3.00 -17.62 -4.92
N LEU A 103 2.30 -16.64 -4.32
CA LEU A 103 1.32 -16.89 -3.25
C LEU A 103 0.25 -17.88 -3.69
N PHE A 104 -0.20 -17.82 -4.94
CA PHE A 104 -1.23 -18.73 -5.46
C PHE A 104 -0.78 -20.19 -5.49
N TYR A 105 0.53 -20.45 -5.41
CA TYR A 105 1.10 -21.80 -5.37
C TYR A 105 1.39 -22.30 -3.93
N ALA A 106 1.26 -21.45 -2.91
CA ALA A 106 1.49 -21.78 -1.50
C ALA A 106 0.30 -22.55 -0.90
N ARG A 107 -0.02 -23.74 -1.44
CA ARG A 107 -1.22 -24.54 -1.10
C ARG A 107 -0.93 -25.79 -0.28
N ARG A 108 0.32 -25.98 0.17
CA ARG A 108 0.70 -27.18 0.92
C ARG A 108 0.02 -27.17 2.29
N ARG A 109 -0.54 -28.32 2.71
CA ARG A 109 -1.16 -28.50 4.03
C ARG A 109 -0.12 -28.71 5.14
N ARG A 110 0.87 -27.81 5.22
CA ARG A 110 1.87 -27.79 6.30
C ARG A 110 1.41 -26.82 7.40
N PRO A 111 1.62 -27.13 8.69
CA PRO A 111 1.23 -26.24 9.78
C PRO A 111 1.75 -24.81 9.61
N LEU A 112 3.00 -24.66 9.16
CA LEU A 112 3.61 -23.34 8.89
C LEU A 112 2.90 -22.56 7.79
N VAL A 113 2.51 -23.21 6.69
CA VAL A 113 1.83 -22.56 5.56
C VAL A 113 0.43 -22.13 5.98
N LEU A 114 -0.28 -22.96 6.74
CA LEU A 114 -1.59 -22.62 7.31
C LEU A 114 -1.48 -21.46 8.29
N ALA A 115 -0.50 -21.50 9.21
CA ALA A 115 -0.25 -20.40 10.15
C ALA A 115 0.10 -19.10 9.43
N ALA A 116 0.88 -19.15 8.35
CA ALA A 116 1.21 -17.99 7.54
C ALA A 116 -0.02 -17.44 6.80
N TRP A 117 -0.90 -18.27 6.25
CA TRP A 117 -2.17 -17.81 5.68
C TRP A 117 -3.09 -17.17 6.72
N ILE A 118 -3.22 -17.79 7.90
CA ILE A 118 -4.00 -17.23 9.00
C ILE A 118 -3.42 -15.88 9.41
N GLY A 119 -2.11 -15.78 9.64
CA GLY A 119 -1.44 -14.53 9.99
C GLY A 119 -1.59 -13.44 8.93
N LEU A 120 -1.40 -13.79 7.65
CA LEU A 120 -1.63 -12.88 6.53
C LEU A 120 -3.05 -12.31 6.55
N LEU A 121 -4.07 -13.17 6.70
CA LEU A 121 -5.46 -12.74 6.73
C LEU A 121 -5.81 -11.96 8.01
N SER A 122 -5.29 -12.36 9.16
CA SER A 122 -5.48 -11.65 10.44
C SER A 122 -4.94 -10.23 10.41
N VAL A 123 -3.89 -9.96 9.62
CA VAL A 123 -3.34 -8.62 9.42
C VAL A 123 -4.04 -7.89 8.26
N ALA A 124 -4.24 -8.55 7.12
CA ALA A 124 -4.82 -7.93 5.93
C ALA A 124 -6.29 -7.53 6.10
N LEU A 125 -7.11 -8.33 6.80
CA LEU A 125 -8.53 -8.07 6.99
C LEU A 125 -8.81 -6.74 7.70
N PRO A 126 -8.26 -6.46 8.90
CA PRO A 126 -8.47 -5.16 9.54
C PRO A 126 -7.88 -4.01 8.71
N LEU A 127 -6.75 -4.22 8.03
CA LEU A 127 -6.15 -3.20 7.16
C LEU A 127 -7.01 -2.88 5.93
N TRP A 128 -7.69 -3.86 5.34
CA TRP A 128 -8.70 -3.59 4.31
C TRP A 128 -9.92 -2.87 4.87
N MET A 129 -10.20 -3.02 6.16
CA MET A 129 -11.24 -2.25 6.84
C MET A 129 -10.72 -0.93 7.40
N TYR A 130 -9.52 -0.46 7.06
CA TYR A 130 -8.94 0.76 7.64
C TYR A 130 -9.27 2.01 6.80
N HIS A 131 -9.58 3.11 7.47
CA HIS A 131 -10.07 4.35 6.85
C HIS A 131 -9.07 5.07 5.93
N ASN A 132 -7.76 4.88 6.13
CA ASN A 132 -6.74 5.75 5.55
C ASN A 132 -6.06 5.12 4.32
N THR A 133 -6.72 5.10 3.18
CA THR A 133 -6.08 4.65 1.91
C THR A 133 -5.75 5.82 0.98
N GLY A 134 -5.94 7.06 1.46
CA GLY A 134 -5.95 8.28 0.66
C GLY A 134 -4.68 9.13 0.70
N SER A 135 -3.49 8.56 0.75
CA SER A 135 -2.23 9.32 0.65
C SER A 135 -1.40 8.83 -0.52
N LEU A 136 -0.62 9.72 -1.16
CA LEU A 136 0.28 9.38 -2.26
C LEU A 136 1.12 8.15 -1.93
N GLN A 137 0.86 7.05 -2.63
CA GLN A 137 1.54 5.77 -2.42
C GLN A 137 1.85 5.05 -3.73
N PHE A 138 2.89 4.22 -3.72
CA PHE A 138 3.23 3.32 -4.81
C PHE A 138 3.00 1.89 -4.35
N GLY A 139 2.03 1.20 -4.95
CA GLY A 139 1.54 -0.08 -4.44
C GLY A 139 0.46 0.07 -3.37
N TYR A 140 0.34 -0.93 -2.51
CA TYR A 140 -0.53 -0.89 -1.33
C TYR A 140 0.33 -0.96 -0.07
N ARG A 141 0.53 0.18 0.59
CA ARG A 141 1.50 0.31 1.71
C ARG A 141 1.27 -0.68 2.84
N TYR A 142 0.01 -0.98 3.13
CA TYR A 142 -0.39 -1.88 4.20
C TYR A 142 -0.05 -3.36 3.93
N SER A 143 0.36 -3.69 2.70
CA SER A 143 0.91 -5.02 2.41
C SER A 143 2.24 -5.29 3.13
N LEU A 144 2.97 -4.25 3.52
CA LEU A 144 4.23 -4.37 4.25
C LEU A 144 4.02 -4.87 5.68
N ASP A 145 2.89 -4.54 6.30
CA ASP A 145 2.56 -5.00 7.67
C ASP A 145 2.36 -6.53 7.70
N ALA A 146 1.93 -7.11 6.58
CA ALA A 146 1.78 -8.55 6.41
C ALA A 146 3.00 -9.24 5.77
N ALA A 147 4.12 -8.52 5.62
CA ALA A 147 5.32 -9.00 4.93
C ALA A 147 5.90 -10.32 5.44
N PRO A 148 6.07 -10.52 6.75
CA PRO A 148 6.60 -11.78 7.25
C PRO A 148 5.79 -12.99 6.76
N PHE A 149 4.47 -12.86 6.68
CA PHE A 149 3.58 -13.95 6.30
C PHE A 149 3.60 -14.20 4.79
N TRP A 150 3.45 -13.17 3.96
CA TRP A 150 3.51 -13.38 2.52
C TRP A 150 4.90 -13.81 2.06
N MET A 151 5.98 -13.39 2.72
CA MET A 151 7.35 -13.86 2.45
C MET A 151 7.49 -15.37 2.69
N MET A 152 6.97 -15.88 3.80
CA MET A 152 6.95 -17.32 4.08
C MET A 152 6.14 -18.09 3.03
N LEU A 153 4.99 -17.55 2.62
CA LEU A 153 4.12 -18.18 1.63
C LEU A 153 4.77 -18.21 0.24
N ILE A 154 5.37 -17.12 -0.24
CA ILE A 154 6.08 -17.13 -1.53
C ILE A 154 7.27 -18.10 -1.49
N ALA A 155 8.00 -18.18 -0.38
CA ALA A 155 9.11 -19.12 -0.23
C ALA A 155 8.64 -20.58 -0.37
N ASP A 156 7.50 -20.94 0.24
CA ASP A 156 6.89 -22.26 0.04
C ASP A 156 6.41 -22.46 -1.41
N GLY A 157 5.70 -21.47 -1.98
CA GLY A 157 5.17 -21.52 -3.34
C GLY A 157 6.24 -21.66 -4.43
N MET A 158 7.42 -21.10 -4.18
CA MET A 158 8.59 -21.12 -5.07
C MET A 158 9.45 -22.37 -4.93
N ARG A 159 9.35 -23.14 -3.83
CA ARG A 159 10.27 -24.24 -3.51
C ARG A 159 10.50 -25.25 -4.63
N GLU A 160 9.44 -25.64 -5.34
CA GLU A 160 9.49 -26.60 -6.47
C GLU A 160 9.39 -25.91 -7.84
N ARG A 161 9.25 -24.58 -7.84
CA ARG A 161 9.10 -23.75 -9.04
C ARG A 161 10.25 -22.76 -9.20
N TRP A 162 11.34 -23.02 -8.49
CA TRP A 162 12.55 -22.23 -8.60
C TRP A 162 13.15 -22.47 -9.99
N GLY A 163 13.14 -21.43 -10.79
CA GLY A 163 13.56 -21.48 -12.18
C GLY A 163 13.74 -20.07 -12.74
N TRP A 164 13.93 -19.98 -14.05
CA TRP A 164 14.19 -18.70 -14.69
C TRP A 164 13.01 -17.73 -14.54
N TRP A 165 11.77 -18.22 -14.57
CA TRP A 165 10.57 -17.40 -14.34
C TRP A 165 10.52 -16.79 -12.94
N ALA A 166 10.91 -17.56 -11.92
CA ALA A 166 10.97 -17.07 -10.54
C ALA A 166 11.98 -15.93 -10.41
N ARG A 167 13.16 -16.09 -11.01
CA ARG A 167 14.20 -15.06 -11.05
C ARG A 167 13.74 -13.84 -11.83
N ALA A 168 13.12 -14.04 -12.99
CA ALA A 168 12.60 -12.97 -13.83
C ALA A 168 11.56 -12.13 -13.08
N LEU A 169 10.59 -12.76 -12.40
CA LEU A 169 9.58 -12.06 -11.61
C LEU A 169 10.16 -11.32 -10.40
N ILE A 170 11.18 -11.88 -9.74
CA ILE A 170 11.90 -11.18 -8.66
C ILE A 170 12.64 -9.95 -9.21
N ILE A 171 13.43 -10.11 -10.27
CA ILE A 171 14.17 -9.00 -10.89
C ILE A 171 13.19 -7.93 -11.36
N LEU A 172 12.09 -8.33 -12.01
CA LEU A 172 11.03 -7.42 -12.42
C LEU A 172 10.42 -6.67 -11.23
N SER A 173 10.14 -7.37 -10.12
CA SER A 173 9.64 -6.74 -8.89
C SER A 173 10.61 -5.69 -8.34
N ILE A 174 11.91 -5.99 -8.34
CA ILE A 174 12.96 -5.05 -7.91
C ILE A 174 12.99 -3.81 -8.81
N LEU A 175 12.97 -4.01 -10.13
CA LEU A 175 12.99 -2.92 -11.11
C LEU A 175 11.75 -2.02 -11.00
N ILE A 176 10.55 -2.61 -10.84
CA ILE A 176 9.31 -1.86 -10.68
C ILE A 176 9.31 -1.07 -9.37
N ASN A 177 9.73 -1.67 -8.25
CA ASN A 177 9.81 -0.96 -6.97
C ASN A 177 10.89 0.15 -6.99
N LEU A 178 12.01 -0.06 -7.69
CA LEU A 178 13.02 0.98 -7.89
C LEU A 178 12.45 2.15 -8.71
N ALA A 179 11.74 1.86 -9.80
CA ALA A 179 11.04 2.89 -10.58
C ALA A 179 10.01 3.64 -9.73
N GLY A 180 9.20 2.92 -8.96
CA GLY A 180 8.22 3.48 -8.02
C GLY A 180 8.84 4.38 -6.97
N MET A 181 9.97 3.96 -6.39
CA MET A 181 10.75 4.76 -5.43
C MET A 181 11.24 6.07 -6.05
N THR A 182 11.79 6.03 -7.27
CA THR A 182 12.24 7.26 -7.94
C THR A 182 11.09 8.19 -8.31
N TRP A 183 9.92 7.64 -8.67
CA TRP A 183 8.71 8.40 -8.93
C TRP A 183 8.19 9.07 -7.67
N MET A 184 8.04 8.30 -6.58
CA MET A 184 7.56 8.78 -5.29
C MET A 184 8.49 9.86 -4.75
N PHE A 185 9.81 9.64 -4.81
CA PHE A 185 10.79 10.64 -4.38
C PHE A 185 10.65 11.95 -5.17
N ARG A 186 10.51 11.88 -6.50
CA ARG A 186 10.28 13.08 -7.33
C ARG A 186 8.98 13.79 -6.98
N ALA A 187 7.92 13.03 -6.73
CA ALA A 187 6.62 13.59 -6.38
C ALA A 187 6.64 14.35 -5.05
N PHE A 188 7.43 13.90 -4.07
CA PHE A 188 7.58 14.58 -2.78
C PHE A 188 8.63 15.70 -2.77
N SER A 189 9.76 15.51 -3.45
CA SER A 189 10.91 16.43 -3.37
C SER A 189 10.94 17.48 -4.49
N GLY A 190 10.22 17.25 -5.60
CA GLY A 190 10.30 18.08 -6.80
C GLY A 190 11.53 17.84 -7.67
N PHE A 191 12.51 17.04 -7.23
CA PHE A 191 13.73 16.71 -7.99
C PHE A 191 14.03 15.20 -8.01
N GLY A 192 14.96 14.78 -8.85
CA GLY A 192 15.31 13.37 -8.99
C GLY A 192 16.17 12.83 -7.83
N TRP A 193 15.92 11.58 -7.42
CA TRP A 193 16.79 10.89 -6.46
C TRP A 193 18.27 10.91 -6.89
N PHE A 194 18.54 10.60 -8.16
CA PHE A 194 19.91 10.64 -8.71
C PHE A 194 20.47 12.06 -8.87
N SER A 195 19.64 13.09 -9.01
CA SER A 195 20.15 14.48 -9.01
C SER A 195 20.57 14.90 -7.60
N MET A 196 19.83 14.47 -6.56
CA MET A 196 20.20 14.71 -5.16
C MET A 196 21.60 14.15 -4.83
N TRP A 197 21.85 12.89 -5.20
CA TRP A 197 23.14 12.27 -4.91
C TRP A 197 24.30 12.93 -5.67
N ARG A 198 24.08 13.32 -6.92
CA ARG A 198 25.08 14.08 -7.67
C ARG A 198 25.42 15.41 -7.00
N SER A 199 24.40 16.17 -6.58
CA SER A 199 24.64 17.44 -5.88
C SER A 199 25.36 17.26 -4.54
N LEU A 200 25.15 16.16 -3.82
CA LEU A 200 25.83 15.89 -2.54
C LEU A 200 27.30 15.52 -2.74
N LEU A 201 27.63 14.79 -3.81
CA LEU A 201 28.99 14.37 -4.13
C LEU A 201 29.84 15.51 -4.72
N GLU A 202 29.20 16.56 -5.24
CA GLU A 202 29.85 17.75 -5.80
C GLU A 202 30.08 18.87 -4.75
N LEU A 203 29.66 18.67 -3.49
CA LEU A 203 29.93 19.63 -2.41
C LEU A 203 31.42 19.56 -2.01
N PRO A 204 32.15 20.68 -2.03
CA PRO A 204 33.49 20.72 -1.46
C PRO A 204 33.42 20.43 0.05
N HIS A 205 34.13 19.40 0.50
CA HIS A 205 34.28 19.02 1.91
C HIS A 205 35.07 20.05 2.71
#